data_AF-A0A7X7RXS5-F1
#
_entry.id   AF-A0A7X7RXS5-F1
#
_cell.length_a   1.000
_cell.length_b   1.000
_cell.length_c   1.000
_cell.angle_alpha   90.00
_cell.angle_beta   90.00
_cell.angle_gamma   90.00
#
_symmetry.space_group_name_H-M   'P 1'
#
loop_
_entity.id
_entity.type
_entity.pdbx_description
1 polymer ?
#
loop_
_entity_poly.entity_id
_entity_poly.type
_entity_poly.pdbx_seq_one_letter_code
_entity_poly.pdbx_strand_id
1 'polypeptide(L)'
;MLLKGVLPEAAVWHRKPDEPAVVDDKSLTEPTDAALDKYPQWFNYPFDPWTSYYYGYEYPSESLQDGCFPAEENDTFWRSFNDEFVAVKTKGYYAFSYTDKSMHEWQRNAICKKEVEATRNNSWNAVHGIQLVWSPEYGTLMASTGWNAHTYAMTAALLQDDTYTFPDYWKLKSEVNEETRTIELENPFLNGEATIRRTIIFHEDEIKVELHINQLKDWTPKECFEQFPIIDKPNCTFQFEFNGVWSQEPTQSCTTFKATNDKGAGFLIVFEEPVRLNWGTLQEAYEYAIKPLKLELGNDFKQGQAIKLTYTIKPIR
;
A
#
# COMPACT_ATOMS: atom_id res chain seq x y z
N MET A 1 -12.91 14.62 -14.11
CA MET A 1 -13.25 13.17 -14.19
C MET A 1 -12.68 12.53 -12.93
N LEU A 2 -13.42 11.74 -12.14
CA LEU A 2 -12.92 11.14 -10.89
C LEU A 2 -12.29 9.76 -11.18
N LEU A 3 -11.29 9.33 -10.37
CA LEU A 3 -10.57 8.04 -10.54
C LEU A 3 -11.54 6.86 -10.76
N LYS A 4 -12.72 6.88 -10.12
CA LYS A 4 -13.78 5.88 -10.25
C LYS A 4 -14.25 5.58 -11.69
N GLY A 5 -14.16 6.55 -12.62
CA GLY A 5 -14.62 6.36 -13.99
C GLY A 5 -13.66 5.56 -14.89
N VAL A 6 -12.44 5.35 -14.42
CA VAL A 6 -11.27 5.01 -15.23
C VAL A 6 -10.45 3.89 -14.58
N LEU A 7 -10.19 4.08 -13.30
CA LEU A 7 -9.66 3.11 -12.35
C LEU A 7 -10.72 2.98 -11.24
N PRO A 8 -11.84 2.27 -11.49
CA PRO A 8 -12.86 2.06 -10.47
C PRO A 8 -12.22 1.68 -9.14
N GLU A 9 -11.24 0.78 -9.16
CA GLU A 9 -10.57 0.22 -7.99
C GLU A 9 -9.66 1.19 -7.24
N ALA A 10 -9.22 2.29 -7.87
CA ALA A 10 -8.53 3.37 -7.18
C ALA A 10 -9.50 4.31 -6.43
N ALA A 11 -10.81 4.10 -6.59
CA ALA A 11 -11.82 4.75 -5.73
C ALA A 11 -11.72 4.33 -4.27
N VAL A 12 -10.95 3.30 -3.91
CA VAL A 12 -10.55 3.08 -2.51
C VAL A 12 -9.85 4.31 -1.91
N TRP A 13 -9.19 5.14 -2.73
CA TRP A 13 -8.54 6.36 -2.24
C TRP A 13 -9.43 7.60 -2.28
N HIS A 14 -10.64 7.52 -2.84
CA HIS A 14 -11.55 8.66 -2.97
C HIS A 14 -12.95 8.36 -2.44
N ARG A 15 -13.36 9.10 -1.42
CA ARG A 15 -14.77 9.20 -1.03
C ARG A 15 -15.48 10.11 -2.03
N LYS A 16 -16.56 9.63 -2.65
CA LYS A 16 -17.62 10.54 -3.08
C LYS A 16 -18.48 10.76 -1.82
N PRO A 17 -18.60 11.98 -1.28
CA PRO A 17 -19.55 12.21 -0.20
C PRO A 17 -20.97 11.89 -0.73
N ASP A 18 -21.72 11.07 -0.01
CA ASP A 18 -23.07 10.64 -0.38
C ASP A 18 -24.06 11.82 -0.38
N GLU A 19 -23.76 12.86 0.41
CA GLU A 19 -24.43 14.16 0.39
C GLU A 19 -23.39 15.27 0.60
N PRO A 20 -23.50 16.44 -0.06
CA PRO A 20 -22.67 17.59 0.28
C PRO A 20 -22.90 17.92 1.76
N ALA A 21 -21.82 17.95 2.55
CA ALA A 21 -21.92 18.34 3.95
C ALA A 21 -22.54 19.73 4.04
N VAL A 22 -23.72 19.83 4.67
CA VAL A 22 -24.33 21.13 5.00
C VAL A 22 -23.54 21.68 6.18
N VAL A 23 -22.57 22.55 5.88
CA VAL A 23 -21.82 23.28 6.90
C VAL A 23 -22.70 24.44 7.37
N ASP A 24 -23.09 24.45 8.65
CA ASP A 24 -23.79 25.58 9.28
C ASP A 24 -22.86 26.80 9.31
N ASP A 25 -23.31 27.93 8.77
CA ASP A 25 -22.59 29.21 8.70
C ASP A 25 -22.00 29.64 10.06
N LYS A 26 -22.58 29.20 11.17
CA LYS A 26 -22.09 29.50 12.53
C LYS A 26 -20.86 28.70 12.95
N SER A 27 -20.47 27.67 12.19
CA SER A 27 -19.22 26.93 12.39
C SER A 27 -18.03 27.55 11.63
N LEU A 28 -18.28 28.58 10.80
CA LEU A 28 -17.32 29.29 9.95
C LEU A 28 -16.56 30.42 10.65
N THR A 29 -15.98 30.18 11.83
CA THR A 29 -15.00 31.11 12.40
C THR A 29 -13.59 30.62 12.09
N GLU A 30 -12.81 31.51 11.48
CA GLU A 30 -11.37 31.36 11.30
C GLU A 30 -10.73 31.03 12.67
N PRO A 31 -9.95 29.95 12.78
CA PRO A 31 -9.31 29.60 14.02
C PRO A 31 -8.31 30.68 14.44
N THR A 32 -8.32 31.02 15.72
CA THR A 32 -7.33 31.97 16.26
C THR A 32 -5.94 31.35 16.28
N ASP A 33 -4.90 32.18 16.17
CA ASP A 33 -3.50 31.74 16.29
C ASP A 33 -3.24 30.90 17.56
N ALA A 34 -3.90 31.27 18.67
CA ALA A 34 -3.82 30.53 19.93
C ALA A 34 -4.47 29.13 19.87
N ALA A 35 -5.48 28.92 19.01
CA ALA A 35 -6.07 27.61 18.77
C ALA A 35 -5.20 26.77 17.82
N LEU A 36 -4.59 27.40 16.80
CA LEU A 36 -3.63 26.76 15.90
C LEU A 36 -2.39 26.25 16.64
N ASP A 37 -1.87 27.02 17.59
CA ASP A 37 -0.73 26.62 18.43
C ASP A 37 -1.09 25.53 19.46
N LYS A 38 -2.31 25.56 19.99
CA LYS A 38 -2.73 24.70 21.10
C LYS A 38 -3.34 23.36 20.64
N TYR A 39 -3.97 23.34 19.47
CA TYR A 39 -4.66 22.18 18.93
C TYR A 39 -4.41 21.97 17.42
N PRO A 40 -3.16 21.99 16.91
CA PRO A 40 -2.88 21.77 15.49
C PRO A 40 -3.49 20.46 14.94
N GLN A 41 -3.64 19.46 15.81
CA GLN A 41 -4.29 18.17 15.53
C GLN A 41 -5.79 18.25 15.20
N TRP A 42 -6.49 19.32 15.62
CA TRP A 42 -7.91 19.53 15.32
C TRP A 42 -8.10 20.26 13.99
N PHE A 43 -7.03 20.63 13.27
CA PHE A 43 -7.13 21.32 11.99
C PHE A 43 -6.86 20.41 10.78
N ASN A 44 -6.39 19.18 11.02
CA ASN A 44 -6.14 18.19 9.95
C ASN A 44 -7.29 17.21 9.67
N TYR A 45 -8.31 17.11 10.55
CA TYR A 45 -9.31 16.01 10.45
C TYR A 45 -10.79 16.42 10.54
N PRO A 46 -11.24 17.34 11.42
CA PRO A 46 -12.59 17.89 11.30
C PRO A 46 -12.70 18.91 10.15
N PHE A 47 -11.58 19.20 9.49
CA PHE A 47 -11.57 19.81 8.18
C PHE A 47 -11.84 18.79 7.07
N ASP A 48 -12.19 17.51 7.25
CA ASP A 48 -12.57 16.65 6.09
C ASP A 48 -13.69 17.26 5.18
N PRO A 49 -14.71 17.97 5.74
CA PRO A 49 -15.63 18.80 4.95
C PRO A 49 -15.00 20.08 4.37
N TRP A 50 -13.96 20.58 5.03
CA TRP A 50 -13.32 21.87 4.78
C TRP A 50 -12.00 21.77 3.99
N THR A 51 -11.36 20.60 3.85
CA THR A 51 -10.24 20.33 2.97
C THR A 51 -10.73 20.52 1.56
N SER A 52 -11.94 20.07 1.25
CA SER A 52 -12.61 20.41 -0.01
C SER A 52 -12.71 21.93 -0.26
N TYR A 53 -12.97 22.71 0.80
CA TYR A 53 -13.08 24.17 0.74
C TYR A 53 -11.71 24.88 0.67
N TYR A 54 -10.78 24.57 1.58
CA TYR A 54 -9.43 25.12 1.62
C TYR A 54 -8.59 24.67 0.42
N TYR A 55 -8.73 23.43 -0.04
CA TYR A 55 -8.10 22.97 -1.27
C TYR A 55 -8.72 23.69 -2.48
N GLY A 56 -10.04 23.88 -2.51
CA GLY A 56 -10.70 24.68 -3.55
C GLY A 56 -10.39 26.19 -3.51
N TYR A 57 -10.02 26.73 -2.34
CA TYR A 57 -9.77 28.15 -2.10
C TYR A 57 -8.29 28.54 -2.19
N GLU A 58 -7.37 27.74 -1.60
CA GLU A 58 -5.92 27.94 -1.68
C GLU A 58 -5.30 27.33 -2.94
N TYR A 59 -5.85 26.22 -3.43
CA TYR A 59 -5.42 25.53 -4.65
C TYR A 59 -6.57 25.46 -5.65
N PRO A 60 -7.11 26.60 -6.13
CA PRO A 60 -8.18 26.62 -7.11
C PRO A 60 -7.69 25.91 -8.37
N SER A 61 -7.96 24.62 -8.46
CA SER A 61 -7.79 23.83 -9.66
C SER A 61 -9.12 23.88 -10.36
N GLU A 62 -9.19 24.67 -11.43
CA GLU A 62 -10.21 24.40 -12.44
C GLU A 62 -10.11 22.92 -12.80
N SER A 63 -11.26 22.26 -12.97
CA SER A 63 -11.24 20.91 -13.54
C SER A 63 -10.44 20.98 -14.82
N LEU A 64 -9.26 20.33 -14.85
CA LEU A 64 -8.38 20.32 -16.00
C LEU A 64 -9.21 19.80 -17.18
N GLN A 65 -9.52 20.68 -18.14
CA GLN A 65 -10.42 20.37 -19.26
C GLN A 65 -9.94 19.16 -20.07
N ASP A 66 -8.63 18.89 -20.01
CA ASP A 66 -7.96 17.75 -20.64
C ASP A 66 -7.14 16.90 -19.64
N GLY A 67 -7.52 16.93 -18.35
CA GLY A 67 -6.86 16.12 -17.33
C GLY A 67 -7.10 14.63 -17.58
N CYS A 68 -6.03 13.92 -17.95
CA CYS A 68 -6.01 12.48 -18.12
C CYS A 68 -5.42 11.84 -16.84
N PHE A 69 -5.99 10.74 -16.36
CA PHE A 69 -5.34 10.05 -15.24
C PHE A 69 -4.01 9.47 -15.70
N PRO A 70 -2.96 9.46 -14.85
CA PRO A 70 -1.66 8.91 -15.24
C PRO A 70 -1.73 7.45 -15.76
N ALA A 71 -2.75 6.68 -15.35
CA ALA A 71 -2.99 5.33 -15.86
C ALA A 71 -3.63 5.26 -17.26
N GLU A 72 -4.27 6.35 -17.71
CA GLU A 72 -4.90 6.50 -19.03
C GLU A 72 -4.00 7.17 -20.06
N GLU A 73 -2.89 7.76 -19.63
CA GLU A 73 -1.94 8.33 -20.57
C GLU A 73 -1.48 7.25 -21.55
N ASN A 74 -1.54 7.59 -22.83
CA ASN A 74 -1.13 6.68 -23.91
C ASN A 74 0.39 6.43 -23.88
N ASP A 75 1.14 7.40 -23.36
CA ASP A 75 2.59 7.36 -23.32
C ASP A 75 3.10 6.64 -22.06
N THR A 76 4.23 5.96 -22.22
CA THR A 76 4.96 5.40 -21.08
C THR A 76 5.74 6.50 -20.37
N PHE A 77 5.73 6.51 -19.03
CA PHE A 77 6.49 7.48 -18.26
C PHE A 77 7.01 6.92 -16.94
N TRP A 78 7.99 7.64 -16.40
CA TRP A 78 8.45 7.58 -15.02
C TRP A 78 8.40 9.00 -14.47
N ARG A 79 7.70 9.23 -13.36
CA ARG A 79 7.59 10.56 -12.75
C ARG A 79 7.79 10.46 -11.24
N SER A 80 8.76 11.21 -10.73
CA SER A 80 8.89 11.54 -9.30
C SER A 80 8.19 12.87 -9.03
N PHE A 81 7.40 12.94 -7.97
CA PHE A 81 6.80 14.16 -7.48
C PHE A 81 7.43 14.49 -6.12
N ASN A 82 8.47 15.33 -6.14
CA ASN A 82 9.24 15.73 -4.96
C ASN A 82 9.79 14.56 -4.13
N ASP A 83 10.12 13.44 -4.78
CA ASP A 83 10.56 12.20 -4.12
C ASP A 83 9.56 11.66 -3.07
N GLU A 84 8.31 12.11 -3.13
CA GLU A 84 7.19 11.68 -2.27
C GLU A 84 6.33 10.64 -2.96
N PHE A 85 5.99 10.90 -4.21
CA PHE A 85 5.20 9.99 -5.03
C PHE A 85 5.96 9.61 -6.29
N VAL A 86 5.91 8.33 -6.62
CA VAL A 86 6.49 7.80 -7.84
C VAL A 86 5.41 7.12 -8.65
N ALA A 87 5.15 7.64 -9.85
CA ALA A 87 4.18 7.10 -10.79
C ALA A 87 4.88 6.54 -12.03
N VAL A 88 4.47 5.35 -12.44
CA VAL A 88 5.13 4.56 -13.46
C VAL A 88 4.09 4.04 -14.42
N LYS A 89 4.23 4.35 -15.69
CA LYS A 89 3.40 3.79 -16.76
C LYS A 89 4.28 3.11 -17.78
N THR A 90 4.03 1.83 -18.01
CA THR A 90 4.57 1.08 -19.14
C THR A 90 3.42 0.64 -20.05
N LYS A 91 3.73 -0.08 -21.13
CA LYS A 91 2.69 -0.70 -21.96
C LYS A 91 1.93 -1.79 -21.20
N GLY A 92 2.61 -2.51 -20.30
CA GLY A 92 2.06 -3.64 -19.58
C GLY A 92 1.35 -3.26 -18.28
N TYR A 93 1.82 -2.23 -17.58
CA TYR A 93 1.28 -1.90 -16.25
C TYR A 93 1.36 -0.40 -15.92
N TYR A 94 0.61 -0.02 -14.89
CA TYR A 94 0.75 1.23 -14.14
C TYR A 94 1.05 0.88 -12.68
N ALA A 95 1.99 1.59 -12.07
CA ALA A 95 2.29 1.45 -10.65
C ALA A 95 2.43 2.81 -9.97
N PHE A 96 1.99 2.86 -8.72
CA PHE A 96 2.08 4.06 -7.88
C PHE A 96 2.73 3.68 -6.55
N SER A 97 3.75 4.43 -6.15
CA SER A 97 4.46 4.23 -4.88
C SER A 97 4.54 5.53 -4.09
N TYR A 98 4.55 5.38 -2.76
CA TYR A 98 4.72 6.49 -1.82
C TYR A 98 5.99 6.29 -0.99
N THR A 99 6.79 7.33 -0.88
CA THR A 99 8.19 7.24 -0.44
C THR A 99 8.59 8.28 0.61
N ASP A 100 7.66 9.13 1.07
CA ASP A 100 7.96 10.14 2.08
C ASP A 100 7.15 9.95 3.38
N LYS A 101 7.35 10.87 4.33
CA LYS A 101 6.74 10.92 5.66
C LYS A 101 5.94 12.22 5.86
N SER A 102 4.85 12.39 5.12
CA SER A 102 3.98 13.57 5.26
C SER A 102 3.13 13.57 6.54
N MET A 103 3.00 12.44 7.24
CA MET A 103 2.25 12.37 8.48
C MET A 103 3.07 12.79 9.71
N HIS A 104 2.51 13.70 10.51
CA HIS A 104 3.16 14.18 11.72
C HIS A 104 3.20 13.12 12.85
N GLU A 105 4.25 13.18 13.69
CA GLU A 105 4.54 12.19 14.75
C GLU A 105 3.42 12.00 15.79
N TRP A 106 2.54 12.98 16.02
CA TRP A 106 1.46 12.84 17.00
C TRP A 106 0.44 11.75 16.63
N GLN A 107 0.37 11.37 15.35
CA GLN A 107 -0.46 10.28 14.85
C GLN A 107 0.08 8.89 15.22
N ARG A 108 1.29 8.80 15.78
CA ARG A 108 1.88 7.55 16.28
C ARG A 108 1.04 6.84 17.33
N ASN A 109 0.21 7.59 18.05
CA ASN A 109 -0.71 7.02 19.04
C ASN A 109 -1.98 6.40 18.43
N ALA A 110 -2.31 6.74 17.16
CA ALA A 110 -3.48 6.22 16.45
C ALA A 110 -3.19 4.94 15.64
N ILE A 111 -1.98 4.39 15.79
CA ILE A 111 -1.55 3.20 15.06
C ILE A 111 -2.41 1.98 15.40
N CYS A 112 -2.93 1.31 14.37
CA CYS A 112 -3.68 0.07 14.54
C CYS A 112 -2.75 -1.13 14.71
N LYS A 113 -2.51 -1.52 15.96
CA LYS A 113 -1.66 -2.67 16.31
C LYS A 113 -2.44 -3.97 16.57
N LYS A 114 -3.73 -4.03 16.30
CA LYS A 114 -4.54 -5.23 16.55
C LYS A 114 -5.47 -5.48 15.36
N GLU A 115 -5.82 -6.74 15.16
CA GLU A 115 -6.86 -7.15 14.22
C GLU A 115 -8.23 -6.87 14.84
N VAL A 116 -8.59 -5.59 14.86
CA VAL A 116 -9.88 -5.09 15.34
C VAL A 116 -10.48 -4.20 14.27
N GLU A 117 -11.79 -4.04 14.31
CA GLU A 117 -12.49 -3.06 13.48
C GLU A 117 -11.88 -1.67 13.70
N ALA A 118 -11.57 -1.00 12.60
CA ALA A 118 -10.92 0.29 12.60
C ALA A 118 -11.89 1.36 13.16
N THR A 119 -11.55 1.96 14.28
CA THR A 119 -12.23 3.14 14.84
C THR A 119 -11.40 4.38 14.54
N ARG A 120 -11.98 5.58 14.72
CA ARG A 120 -11.26 6.85 14.55
C ARG A 120 -9.91 6.91 15.29
N ASN A 121 -9.77 6.21 16.42
CA ASN A 121 -8.58 6.26 17.27
C ASN A 121 -7.57 5.13 17.00
N ASN A 122 -7.86 4.20 16.09
CA ASN A 122 -7.02 3.04 15.74
C ASN A 122 -7.25 2.60 14.29
N SER A 123 -7.44 3.55 13.37
CA SER A 123 -7.77 3.29 11.96
C SER A 123 -6.62 3.65 11.02
N TRP A 124 -5.40 3.74 11.52
CA TRP A 124 -4.32 4.30 10.71
C TRP A 124 -3.01 3.53 10.84
N ASN A 125 -2.53 3.03 9.72
CA ASN A 125 -1.24 2.38 9.52
C ASN A 125 -0.58 3.01 8.29
N ALA A 126 0.40 3.86 8.52
CA ALA A 126 1.13 4.53 7.45
C ALA A 126 1.92 3.53 6.58
N VAL A 127 1.61 3.53 5.29
CA VAL A 127 2.20 2.63 4.28
C VAL A 127 3.28 3.38 3.50
N HIS A 128 4.35 2.69 3.14
CA HIS A 128 5.32 3.15 2.13
C HIS A 128 5.47 2.09 1.03
N GLY A 129 6.14 2.44 -0.05
CA GLY A 129 6.38 1.55 -1.18
C GLY A 129 5.17 1.49 -2.10
N ILE A 130 5.01 0.34 -2.79
CA ILE A 130 3.99 0.18 -3.83
C ILE A 130 2.60 0.26 -3.20
N GLN A 131 1.83 1.24 -3.64
CA GLN A 131 0.46 1.47 -3.21
C GLN A 131 -0.57 0.90 -4.18
N LEU A 132 -0.24 0.84 -5.47
CA LEU A 132 -1.14 0.32 -6.50
C LEU A 132 -0.36 -0.31 -7.65
N VAL A 133 -0.91 -1.42 -8.16
CA VAL A 133 -0.48 -2.05 -9.42
C VAL A 133 -1.71 -2.34 -10.26
N TRP A 134 -1.69 -1.92 -11.52
CA TRP A 134 -2.81 -2.01 -12.46
C TRP A 134 -2.33 -2.34 -13.87
N SER A 135 -3.16 -3.00 -14.69
CA SER A 135 -2.95 -3.11 -16.13
C SER A 135 -4.23 -2.84 -16.92
N PRO A 136 -4.14 -2.37 -18.18
CA PRO A 136 -5.32 -2.06 -18.99
C PRO A 136 -6.30 -3.21 -19.17
N GLU A 137 -5.81 -4.44 -19.33
CA GLU A 137 -6.65 -5.60 -19.65
C GLU A 137 -7.18 -6.31 -18.40
N TYR A 138 -6.48 -6.23 -17.27
CA TYR A 138 -6.89 -6.88 -16.03
C TYR A 138 -7.61 -5.94 -15.05
N GLY A 139 -7.26 -4.66 -15.02
CA GLY A 139 -7.64 -3.76 -13.93
C GLY A 139 -6.61 -3.76 -12.80
N THR A 140 -7.04 -3.44 -11.57
CA THR A 140 -6.13 -3.39 -10.41
C THR A 140 -5.84 -4.78 -9.86
N LEU A 141 -4.56 -5.09 -9.62
CA LEU A 141 -4.09 -6.28 -8.89
C LEU A 141 -4.15 -6.06 -7.39
N MET A 142 -3.50 -5.01 -6.93
CA MET A 142 -3.41 -4.68 -5.52
C MET A 142 -3.54 -3.18 -5.32
N ALA A 143 -4.19 -2.83 -4.21
CA ALA A 143 -4.27 -1.46 -3.73
C ALA A 143 -4.17 -1.48 -2.21
N SER A 144 -3.22 -0.75 -1.64
CA SER A 144 -3.17 -0.54 -0.19
C SER A 144 -3.95 0.67 0.21
N THR A 145 -4.59 0.54 1.36
CA THR A 145 -5.24 1.62 2.08
C THR A 145 -4.75 1.50 3.50
N GLY A 146 -4.10 2.51 4.05
CA GLY A 146 -3.48 2.43 5.38
C GLY A 146 -4.48 2.35 6.55
N TRP A 147 -5.64 1.71 6.40
CA TRP A 147 -6.73 1.76 7.38
C TRP A 147 -6.67 0.69 8.46
N ASN A 148 -6.11 -0.49 8.15
CA ASN A 148 -5.92 -1.57 9.12
C ASN A 148 -4.71 -2.45 8.78
N ALA A 149 -4.46 -3.48 9.59
CA ALA A 149 -3.32 -4.38 9.43
C ALA A 149 -3.40 -5.28 8.18
N HIS A 150 -4.57 -5.43 7.56
CA HIS A 150 -4.83 -6.33 6.44
C HIS A 150 -4.73 -5.64 5.08
N THR A 151 -5.02 -4.34 5.02
CA THR A 151 -4.97 -3.53 3.80
C THR A 151 -3.59 -2.89 3.56
N TYR A 152 -2.59 -3.33 4.32
CA TYR A 152 -1.25 -2.75 4.42
C TYR A 152 -0.26 -3.47 3.48
N ALA A 153 0.27 -2.83 2.44
CA ALA A 153 1.21 -3.47 1.50
C ALA A 153 2.67 -3.47 1.99
N MET A 154 2.94 -3.97 3.20
CA MET A 154 4.32 -4.14 3.67
C MET A 154 4.46 -5.32 4.66
N THR A 155 5.69 -5.53 5.09
CA THR A 155 6.08 -6.53 6.08
C THR A 155 5.47 -6.23 7.45
N ALA A 156 4.91 -7.24 8.09
CA ALA A 156 4.41 -7.15 9.44
C ALA A 156 4.73 -8.41 10.23
N ALA A 157 4.66 -8.31 11.55
CA ALA A 157 4.78 -9.46 12.44
C ALA A 157 3.76 -9.40 13.56
N LEU A 158 3.10 -10.55 13.80
CA LEU A 158 2.23 -10.77 14.93
C LEU A 158 3.07 -11.16 16.15
N LEU A 159 2.97 -10.39 17.22
CA LEU A 159 3.72 -10.58 18.46
C LEU A 159 2.98 -11.53 19.41
N GLN A 160 3.68 -11.98 20.45
CA GLN A 160 3.14 -12.93 21.43
C GLN A 160 1.92 -12.38 22.19
N ASP A 161 1.81 -11.06 22.33
CA ASP A 161 0.69 -10.36 22.97
C ASP A 161 -0.50 -10.05 22.03
N ASP A 162 -0.53 -10.68 20.85
CA ASP A 162 -1.55 -10.50 19.81
C ASP A 162 -1.60 -9.08 19.25
N THR A 163 -0.47 -8.36 19.30
CA THR A 163 -0.30 -7.10 18.62
C THR A 163 0.58 -7.23 17.37
N TYR A 164 0.38 -6.36 16.40
CA TYR A 164 1.20 -6.26 15.20
C TYR A 164 2.31 -5.22 15.38
N THR A 165 3.48 -5.55 14.85
CA THR A 165 4.56 -4.62 14.57
C THR A 165 4.86 -4.61 13.08
N PHE A 166 5.38 -3.49 12.59
CA PHE A 166 5.65 -3.22 11.19
C PHE A 166 6.70 -2.12 11.09
N PRO A 167 7.21 -1.84 9.87
CA PRO A 167 7.99 -0.66 9.54
C PRO A 167 7.60 0.62 10.30
N ASP A 168 8.56 1.23 11.02
CA ASP A 168 8.36 2.52 11.68
C ASP A 168 8.39 3.65 10.63
N TYR A 169 7.19 4.11 10.29
CA TYR A 169 6.95 5.19 9.33
C TYR A 169 7.86 6.40 9.54
N TRP A 170 7.87 6.96 10.75
CA TRP A 170 8.58 8.22 11.04
C TRP A 170 10.10 8.07 10.97
N LYS A 171 10.61 6.84 11.00
CA LYS A 171 12.03 6.51 10.88
C LYS A 171 12.44 6.07 9.48
N LEU A 172 11.57 6.20 8.48
CA LEU A 172 11.92 5.95 7.09
C LEU A 172 13.10 6.81 6.63
N LYS A 173 14.03 6.16 5.95
CA LYS A 173 14.96 6.75 4.99
C LYS A 173 14.55 6.26 3.61
N SER A 174 14.42 7.18 2.67
CA SER A 174 14.06 6.86 1.29
C SER A 174 15.04 7.49 0.31
N GLU A 175 15.23 6.81 -0.82
CA GLU A 175 15.98 7.32 -1.96
C GLU A 175 15.21 6.94 -3.24
N VAL A 176 15.04 7.91 -4.13
CA VAL A 176 14.46 7.70 -5.47
C VAL A 176 15.54 7.99 -6.49
N ASN A 177 15.84 7.00 -7.32
CA ASN A 177 16.82 7.13 -8.40
C ASN A 177 16.10 6.99 -9.76
N GLU A 178 15.97 8.11 -10.47
CA GLU A 178 15.30 8.13 -11.78
C GLU A 178 16.10 7.44 -12.88
N GLU A 179 17.44 7.50 -12.82
CA GLU A 179 18.32 6.89 -13.83
C GLU A 179 18.18 5.36 -13.83
N THR A 180 18.15 4.76 -12.63
CA THR A 180 17.99 3.31 -12.46
C THR A 180 16.54 2.88 -12.29
N ARG A 181 15.60 3.84 -12.21
CA ARG A 181 14.18 3.62 -11.89
C ARG A 181 13.98 2.78 -10.64
N THR A 182 14.68 3.19 -9.58
CA THR A 182 14.75 2.46 -8.32
C THR A 182 14.20 3.32 -7.18
N ILE A 183 13.47 2.67 -6.27
CA ILE A 183 13.11 3.22 -4.96
C ILE A 183 13.79 2.36 -3.90
N GLU A 184 14.50 2.98 -2.97
CA GLU A 184 15.02 2.33 -1.78
C GLU A 184 14.32 2.88 -0.54
N LEU A 185 13.86 1.97 0.33
CA LEU A 185 13.18 2.30 1.58
C LEU A 185 13.85 1.53 2.72
N GLU A 186 14.33 2.24 3.72
CA GLU A 186 14.93 1.64 4.92
C GLU A 186 14.28 2.20 6.19
N ASN A 187 13.83 1.32 7.07
CA ASN A 187 13.34 1.71 8.38
C ASN A 187 13.50 0.55 9.39
N PRO A 188 13.63 0.86 10.69
CA PRO A 188 13.46 -0.15 11.73
C PRO A 188 11.99 -0.60 11.82
N PHE A 189 11.75 -1.76 12.43
CA PHE A 189 10.42 -2.10 12.94
C PHE A 189 10.08 -1.23 14.17
N LEU A 190 8.78 -1.00 14.40
CA LEU A 190 8.28 -0.19 15.53
C LEU A 190 8.75 -0.69 16.90
N ASN A 191 8.96 -1.99 17.07
CA ASN A 191 9.47 -2.59 18.31
C ASN A 191 11.02 -2.53 18.42
N GLY A 192 11.73 -2.21 17.34
CA GLY A 192 13.19 -2.12 17.31
C GLY A 192 13.91 -3.47 17.28
N GLU A 193 13.23 -4.57 16.93
CA GLU A 193 13.83 -5.91 16.89
C GLU A 193 14.57 -6.18 15.56
N ALA A 194 14.17 -5.52 14.47
CA ALA A 194 14.78 -5.67 13.15
C ALA A 194 14.81 -4.34 12.39
N THR A 195 15.67 -4.26 11.38
CA THR A 195 15.58 -3.27 10.29
C THR A 195 15.17 -3.95 9.00
N ILE A 196 14.49 -3.19 8.15
CA ILE A 196 14.09 -3.63 6.83
C ILE A 196 14.61 -2.65 5.79
N ARG A 197 15.15 -3.20 4.70
CA ARG A 197 15.46 -2.48 3.47
C ARG A 197 14.64 -3.10 2.35
N ARG A 198 13.93 -2.27 1.60
CA ARG A 198 13.16 -2.65 0.42
C ARG A 198 13.66 -1.86 -0.77
N THR A 199 14.06 -2.57 -1.81
CA THR A 199 14.46 -2.00 -3.09
C THR A 199 13.41 -2.38 -4.13
N ILE A 200 12.81 -1.40 -4.78
CA ILE A 200 11.79 -1.57 -5.81
C ILE A 200 12.38 -1.07 -7.12
N ILE A 201 12.45 -1.93 -8.14
CA ILE A 201 13.04 -1.63 -9.44
C ILE A 201 11.95 -1.80 -10.48
N PHE A 202 11.76 -0.79 -11.33
CA PHE A 202 10.71 -0.79 -12.33
C PHE A 202 11.30 -0.99 -13.72
N HIS A 203 11.03 -2.15 -14.31
CA HIS A 203 11.42 -2.50 -15.66
C HIS A 203 10.28 -2.19 -16.64
N GLU A 204 10.46 -2.48 -17.94
CA GLU A 204 9.41 -2.21 -18.93
C GLU A 204 8.21 -3.18 -18.78
N ASP A 205 8.49 -4.41 -18.40
CA ASP A 205 7.57 -5.55 -18.38
C ASP A 205 7.33 -6.13 -16.97
N GLU A 206 8.03 -5.63 -15.94
CA GLU A 206 7.88 -6.13 -14.57
C GLU A 206 8.28 -5.10 -13.51
N ILE A 207 7.82 -5.34 -12.29
CA ILE A 207 8.28 -4.67 -11.08
C ILE A 207 9.06 -5.69 -10.26
N LYS A 208 10.35 -5.47 -10.04
CA LYS A 208 11.16 -6.31 -9.17
C LYS A 208 11.21 -5.70 -7.77
N VAL A 209 11.06 -6.53 -6.75
CA VAL A 209 11.20 -6.13 -5.35
C VAL A 209 12.20 -7.04 -4.65
N GLU A 210 13.14 -6.41 -3.96
CA GLU A 210 14.12 -7.06 -3.10
C GLU A 210 13.90 -6.58 -1.66
N LEU A 211 13.74 -7.53 -0.75
CA LEU A 211 13.49 -7.29 0.66
C LEU A 211 14.63 -7.91 1.48
N HIS A 212 15.23 -7.10 2.34
CA HIS A 212 16.26 -7.51 3.28
C HIS A 212 15.84 -7.14 4.70
N ILE A 213 15.68 -8.13 5.56
CA ILE A 213 15.34 -7.93 6.98
C ILE A 213 16.53 -8.35 7.82
N ASN A 214 17.12 -7.41 8.55
CA ASN A 214 18.28 -7.65 9.42
C ASN A 214 17.84 -7.63 10.87
N GLN A 215 18.10 -8.72 11.58
CA GLN A 215 17.70 -8.92 12.95
C GLN A 215 18.69 -8.25 13.89
N LEU A 216 18.22 -7.29 14.68
CA LEU A 216 19.06 -6.54 15.62
C LEU A 216 19.23 -7.29 16.94
N LYS A 217 18.30 -8.19 17.26
CA LYS A 217 18.26 -9.01 18.46
C LYS A 217 17.60 -10.36 18.14
N ASP A 218 17.69 -11.30 19.09
CA ASP A 218 16.88 -12.50 19.06
C ASP A 218 15.40 -12.13 19.17
N TRP A 219 14.57 -12.60 18.23
CA TRP A 219 13.17 -12.22 18.13
C TRP A 219 12.31 -13.43 17.73
N THR A 220 11.26 -13.69 18.51
CA THR A 220 10.35 -14.82 18.29
C THR A 220 8.89 -14.34 18.20
N PRO A 221 8.48 -13.71 17.09
CA PRO A 221 7.07 -13.38 16.87
C PRO A 221 6.23 -14.66 16.71
N LYS A 222 4.90 -14.56 16.80
CA LYS A 222 4.00 -15.66 16.43
C LYS A 222 4.09 -15.94 14.92
N GLU A 223 4.15 -14.86 14.14
CA GLU A 223 4.22 -14.89 12.69
C GLU A 223 4.97 -13.63 12.20
N CYS A 224 5.81 -13.75 11.17
CA CYS A 224 6.35 -12.63 10.40
C CYS A 224 6.06 -12.89 8.93
N PHE A 225 5.55 -11.88 8.22
CA PHE A 225 5.11 -12.04 6.84
C PHE A 225 5.29 -10.77 6.01
N GLU A 226 5.51 -10.93 4.71
CA GLU A 226 5.22 -9.90 3.69
C GLU A 226 3.77 -10.08 3.24
N GLN A 227 3.03 -9.01 2.93
CA GLN A 227 1.67 -9.16 2.41
C GLN A 227 1.37 -8.27 1.21
N PHE A 228 0.51 -8.80 0.34
CA PHE A 228 -0.04 -8.11 -0.81
C PHE A 228 -1.54 -7.92 -0.62
N PRO A 229 -2.06 -6.68 -0.61
CA PRO A 229 -3.49 -6.43 -0.52
C PRO A 229 -4.16 -6.67 -1.89
N ILE A 230 -4.31 -7.95 -2.25
CA ILE A 230 -4.90 -8.35 -3.54
C ILE A 230 -6.37 -7.95 -3.57
N ILE A 231 -6.79 -7.31 -4.65
CA ILE A 231 -8.19 -6.98 -4.90
C ILE A 231 -8.92 -8.24 -5.35
N ASP A 232 -9.88 -8.68 -4.55
CA ASP A 232 -10.81 -9.75 -4.88
C ASP A 232 -12.00 -9.14 -5.61
N LYS A 233 -12.10 -9.46 -6.90
CA LYS A 233 -13.09 -8.89 -7.81
C LYS A 233 -13.83 -9.98 -8.58
N PRO A 234 -15.07 -9.73 -9.01
CA PRO A 234 -15.82 -10.68 -9.82
C PRO A 234 -15.01 -11.16 -11.02
N ASN A 235 -15.14 -12.44 -11.34
CA ASN A 235 -14.47 -13.09 -12.48
C ASN A 235 -12.93 -13.17 -12.38
N CYS A 236 -12.35 -12.92 -11.20
CA CYS A 236 -10.95 -13.21 -10.93
C CYS A 236 -10.75 -14.67 -10.51
N THR A 237 -9.68 -15.30 -10.99
CA THR A 237 -9.19 -16.61 -10.54
C THR A 237 -7.79 -16.46 -9.97
N PHE A 238 -7.54 -17.10 -8.84
CA PHE A 238 -6.24 -17.12 -8.17
C PHE A 238 -5.64 -18.51 -8.23
N GLN A 239 -4.39 -18.63 -8.67
CA GLN A 239 -3.70 -19.91 -8.77
C GLN A 239 -2.28 -19.83 -8.17
N PHE A 240 -1.82 -20.95 -7.64
CA PHE A 240 -0.53 -21.11 -6.97
C PHE A 240 0.23 -22.24 -7.65
N GLU A 241 1.46 -21.99 -8.05
CA GLU A 241 2.29 -22.93 -8.78
C GLU A 241 3.47 -23.41 -7.95
N PHE A 242 3.75 -24.71 -8.04
CA PHE A 242 4.98 -25.30 -7.55
C PHE A 242 5.34 -26.53 -8.39
N ASN A 243 6.58 -26.60 -8.88
CA ASN A 243 7.11 -27.71 -9.68
C ASN A 243 6.23 -28.08 -10.90
N GLY A 244 5.70 -27.07 -11.59
CA GLY A 244 4.82 -27.19 -12.76
C GLY A 244 3.36 -27.52 -12.44
N VAL A 245 2.99 -27.64 -11.16
CA VAL A 245 1.62 -28.00 -10.74
C VAL A 245 0.91 -26.76 -10.22
N TRP A 246 -0.26 -26.47 -10.79
CA TRP A 246 -1.13 -25.36 -10.39
C TRP A 246 -2.23 -25.83 -9.43
N SER A 247 -2.42 -25.08 -8.34
CA SER A 247 -3.47 -25.23 -7.32
C SER A 247 -4.34 -23.97 -7.27
N GLN A 248 -5.61 -24.11 -6.86
CA GLN A 248 -6.49 -22.98 -6.54
C GLN A 248 -6.36 -22.52 -5.08
N GLU A 249 -5.75 -23.37 -4.24
CA GLU A 249 -5.50 -23.08 -2.83
C GLU A 249 -4.02 -22.77 -2.57
N PRO A 250 -3.71 -21.87 -1.62
CA PRO A 250 -2.34 -21.58 -1.23
C PRO A 250 -1.59 -22.84 -0.81
N THR A 251 -0.31 -22.91 -1.15
CA THR A 251 0.55 -24.08 -0.92
C THR A 251 1.65 -23.76 0.09
N GLN A 252 2.18 -24.82 0.71
CA GLN A 252 3.33 -24.73 1.63
C GLN A 252 4.64 -24.35 0.92
N SER A 253 4.67 -24.49 -0.40
CA SER A 253 5.76 -24.06 -1.27
C SER A 253 5.15 -23.60 -2.58
N CYS A 254 5.46 -22.38 -2.99
CA CYS A 254 4.94 -21.71 -4.16
C CYS A 254 6.08 -20.95 -4.83
N THR A 255 6.23 -21.10 -6.13
CA THR A 255 7.18 -20.34 -6.96
C THR A 255 6.50 -19.25 -7.76
N THR A 256 5.20 -19.38 -8.01
CA THR A 256 4.43 -18.36 -8.73
C THR A 256 2.99 -18.28 -8.25
N PHE A 257 2.55 -17.09 -7.87
CA PHE A 257 1.13 -16.76 -7.72
C PHE A 257 0.61 -16.12 -9.01
N LYS A 258 -0.60 -16.47 -9.42
CA LYS A 258 -1.24 -15.94 -10.62
C LYS A 258 -2.64 -15.45 -10.30
N ALA A 259 -2.96 -14.25 -10.74
CA ALA A 259 -4.31 -13.69 -10.72
C ALA A 259 -4.74 -13.36 -12.15
N THR A 260 -5.87 -13.92 -12.61
CA THR A 260 -6.35 -13.72 -14.00
C THR A 260 -7.85 -13.43 -14.02
N ASN A 261 -8.29 -12.63 -14.99
CA ASN A 261 -9.71 -12.47 -15.30
C ASN A 261 -10.20 -13.58 -16.26
N ASP A 262 -11.49 -13.53 -16.60
CA ASP A 262 -12.17 -14.45 -17.54
C ASP A 262 -11.60 -14.42 -18.97
N LYS A 263 -10.90 -13.34 -19.34
CA LYS A 263 -10.22 -13.18 -20.63
C LYS A 263 -8.78 -13.68 -20.64
N GLY A 264 -8.27 -14.18 -19.51
CA GLY A 264 -6.89 -14.66 -19.36
C GLY A 264 -5.86 -13.57 -19.04
N ALA A 265 -6.23 -12.29 -19.14
CA ALA A 265 -5.37 -11.19 -18.72
C ALA A 265 -5.21 -11.18 -17.19
N GLY A 266 -4.04 -10.77 -16.71
CA GLY A 266 -3.73 -10.95 -15.30
C GLY A 266 -2.36 -10.45 -14.87
N PHE A 267 -1.92 -10.98 -13.75
CA PHE A 267 -0.59 -10.80 -13.20
C PHE A 267 0.00 -12.10 -12.67
N LEU A 268 1.33 -12.21 -12.75
CA LEU A 268 2.13 -13.18 -12.02
C LEU A 268 2.92 -12.45 -10.92
N ILE A 269 2.99 -13.06 -9.74
CA ILE A 269 4.00 -12.76 -8.74
C ILE A 269 4.93 -13.97 -8.70
N VAL A 270 6.14 -13.81 -9.20
CA VAL A 270 7.15 -14.87 -9.30
C VAL A 270 8.18 -14.67 -8.21
N PHE A 271 8.43 -15.70 -7.41
CA PHE A 271 9.38 -15.68 -6.30
C PHE A 271 10.71 -16.30 -6.74
N GLU A 272 11.84 -15.70 -6.36
CA GLU A 272 13.17 -16.23 -6.68
C GLU A 272 13.43 -17.57 -5.99
N GLU A 273 12.90 -17.74 -4.78
CA GLU A 273 12.91 -18.99 -4.02
C GLU A 273 11.48 -19.43 -3.70
N PRO A 274 11.20 -20.74 -3.52
CA PRO A 274 9.89 -21.20 -3.10
C PRO A 274 9.50 -20.65 -1.74
N VAL A 275 8.26 -20.17 -1.63
CA VAL A 275 7.73 -19.50 -0.44
C VAL A 275 6.45 -20.15 0.04
N ARG A 276 6.13 -19.98 1.31
CA ARG A 276 4.85 -20.39 1.86
C ARG A 276 3.86 -19.24 1.80
N LEU A 277 2.71 -19.49 1.20
CA LEU A 277 1.64 -18.51 1.03
C LEU A 277 0.39 -18.93 1.78
N ASN A 278 -0.33 -17.96 2.31
CA ASN A 278 -1.67 -18.16 2.86
C ASN A 278 -2.53 -16.93 2.59
N TRP A 279 -3.85 -17.10 2.58
CA TRP A 279 -4.76 -15.97 2.59
C TRP A 279 -4.90 -15.41 4.02
N GLY A 280 -4.86 -14.09 4.13
CA GLY A 280 -5.28 -13.36 5.32
C GLY A 280 -6.80 -13.20 5.36
N THR A 281 -7.28 -12.57 6.44
CA THR A 281 -8.69 -12.24 6.64
C THR A 281 -9.18 -11.32 5.51
N LEU A 282 -10.23 -11.74 4.79
CA LEU A 282 -10.90 -10.91 3.79
C LEU A 282 -11.39 -9.62 4.46
N GLN A 283 -11.15 -8.49 3.81
CA GLN A 283 -11.65 -7.19 4.23
C GLN A 283 -12.56 -6.63 3.16
N GLU A 284 -13.76 -6.25 3.55
CA GLU A 284 -14.62 -5.44 2.70
C GLU A 284 -14.38 -3.97 3.07
N ALA A 285 -13.94 -3.18 2.10
CA ALA A 285 -13.76 -1.76 2.26
C ALA A 285 -14.37 -1.04 1.05
N TYR A 286 -15.38 -0.22 1.33
CA TYR A 286 -16.17 0.46 0.30
C TYR A 286 -16.82 -0.53 -0.67
N GLU A 287 -16.59 -0.37 -1.98
CA GLU A 287 -17.11 -1.24 -3.04
C GLU A 287 -16.15 -2.41 -3.37
N TYR A 288 -15.12 -2.64 -2.54
CA TYR A 288 -14.05 -3.62 -2.82
C TYR A 288 -13.89 -4.66 -1.72
N ALA A 289 -13.58 -5.88 -2.16
CA ALA A 289 -13.07 -6.92 -1.30
C ALA A 289 -11.54 -7.00 -1.47
N ILE A 290 -10.81 -6.92 -0.37
CA ILE A 290 -9.36 -7.06 -0.32
C ILE A 290 -9.07 -8.38 0.36
N LYS A 291 -8.40 -9.28 -0.36
CA LYS A 291 -8.00 -10.60 0.12
C LYS A 291 -6.48 -10.62 0.27
N PRO A 292 -5.93 -10.33 1.46
CA PRO A 292 -4.49 -10.18 1.62
C PRO A 292 -3.79 -11.51 1.35
N LEU A 293 -2.84 -11.52 0.43
CA LEU A 293 -1.95 -12.67 0.23
C LEU A 293 -0.75 -12.51 1.15
N LYS A 294 -0.64 -13.36 2.16
CA LYS A 294 0.48 -13.38 3.11
C LYS A 294 1.55 -14.36 2.65
N LEU A 295 2.79 -13.93 2.79
CA LEU A 295 3.99 -14.69 2.52
C LEU A 295 4.78 -14.86 3.81
N GLU A 296 4.90 -16.08 4.31
CA GLU A 296 5.58 -16.36 5.58
C GLU A 296 7.10 -16.12 5.47
N LEU A 297 7.65 -15.38 6.43
CA LEU A 297 9.07 -15.07 6.56
C LEU A 297 9.73 -15.81 7.74
N GLY A 298 8.94 -16.54 8.54
CA GLY A 298 9.39 -17.29 9.71
C GLY A 298 8.92 -16.69 11.05
N ASN A 299 9.38 -17.28 12.14
CA ASN A 299 8.94 -16.92 13.50
C ASN A 299 10.00 -17.11 14.61
N ASP A 300 11.21 -17.57 14.28
CA ASP A 300 12.34 -17.62 15.21
C ASP A 300 13.56 -17.02 14.51
N PHE A 301 14.00 -15.87 15.01
CA PHE A 301 15.06 -15.09 14.43
C PHE A 301 16.19 -14.89 15.43
N LYS A 302 17.43 -15.03 14.97
CA LYS A 302 18.63 -14.77 15.80
C LYS A 302 19.24 -13.43 15.46
N GLN A 303 19.85 -12.80 16.46
CA GLN A 303 20.62 -11.57 16.25
C GLN A 303 21.65 -11.75 15.13
N GLY A 304 21.69 -10.78 14.20
CA GLY A 304 22.59 -10.81 13.04
C GLY A 304 22.12 -11.68 11.88
N GLN A 305 21.02 -12.43 12.03
CA GLN A 305 20.40 -13.11 10.90
C GLN A 305 19.86 -12.10 9.90
N ALA A 306 20.03 -12.40 8.61
CA ALA A 306 19.43 -11.68 7.51
C ALA A 306 18.43 -12.57 6.79
N ILE A 307 17.23 -12.06 6.53
CA ILE A 307 16.23 -12.68 5.66
C ILE A 307 16.28 -11.93 4.34
N LYS A 308 16.40 -12.66 3.23
CA LYS A 308 16.29 -12.12 1.88
C LYS A 308 15.03 -12.69 1.23
N LEU A 309 14.25 -11.83 0.61
CA LEU A 309 13.15 -12.19 -0.26
C LEU A 309 13.29 -11.41 -1.57
N THR A 310 13.07 -12.06 -2.69
CA THR A 310 13.04 -11.40 -4.00
C THR A 310 11.89 -11.94 -4.81
N TYR A 311 11.11 -11.03 -5.40
CA TYR A 311 10.00 -11.38 -6.27
C TYR A 311 9.81 -10.34 -7.37
N THR A 312 9.12 -10.76 -8.43
CA THR A 312 8.73 -9.89 -9.54
C THR A 312 7.22 -9.91 -9.73
N ILE A 313 6.62 -8.76 -10.01
CA ILE A 313 5.22 -8.61 -10.39
C ILE A 313 5.17 -8.34 -11.90
N LYS A 314 4.53 -9.22 -12.67
CA LYS A 314 4.49 -9.17 -14.14
C LYS A 314 3.06 -9.16 -14.65
N PRO A 315 2.61 -8.20 -15.47
CA PRO A 315 1.35 -8.32 -16.20
C PRO A 315 1.43 -9.48 -17.22
N ILE A 316 0.32 -10.19 -17.41
CA ILE A 316 0.18 -11.28 -18.40
C ILE A 316 -1.08 -11.13 -19.22
N ARG A 317 -1.08 -11.77 -20.39
CA ARG A 317 -2.19 -11.91 -21.32
C ARG A 317 -2.29 -13.34 -21.83
#